data_AF-A0A973RT00-F1
#
_entry.id   AF-A0A973RT00-F1
#
_cell.length_a   1.000
_cell.length_b   1.000
_cell.length_c   1.000
_cell.angle_alpha   90.00
_cell.angle_beta   90.00
_cell.angle_gamma   90.00
#
_symmetry.space_group_name_H-M   'P 1'
#
loop_
_entity.id
_entity.type
_entity.pdbx_description
1 polymer ?
#
loop_
_entity_poly.entity_id
_entity_poly.type
_entity_poly.pdbx_seq_one_letter_code
_entity_poly.pdbx_strand_id
1 'polypeptide(L)'
;ARIAIQRWLAAHPTHEEAQEAARETDEEPSVALRPAAEGLTSRPTTADITVDQPGATVRLAGCCTPVPPDEVTGFAVRGGVVTVHRVECAAVERMKSGGRAEVDVRWGDTTECRVTLLAESFVRPHLLADLTEAMALEGAEIVSATVEPPTQQRVRHTYTLQLPDAAHLPALMRAMRNVPGVYDVSRAQTPGG
;
A
#
# COMPACT_ATOMS: atom_id res chain seq x y z
N ALA A 1 4.27 -20.89 13.40
CA ALA A 1 5.06 -19.70 13.79
C ALA A 1 5.89 -19.87 15.07
N ARG A 2 5.30 -20.35 16.19
CA ARG A 2 5.96 -20.42 17.52
C ARG A 2 7.27 -21.23 17.56
N ILE A 3 7.37 -22.31 16.78
CA ILE A 3 8.57 -23.18 16.74
C ILE A 3 9.76 -22.51 16.02
N ALA A 4 9.49 -21.70 14.99
CA ALA A 4 10.54 -21.01 14.24
C ALA A 4 11.18 -19.88 15.08
N ILE A 5 10.36 -19.18 15.86
CA ILE A 5 10.81 -18.11 16.76
C ILE A 5 11.64 -18.68 17.92
N GLN A 6 11.25 -19.83 18.49
CA GLN A 6 12.02 -20.49 19.57
C GLN A 6 13.38 -21.00 19.08
N ARG A 7 13.46 -21.55 17.86
CA ARG A 7 14.75 -21.96 17.27
C ARG A 7 15.66 -20.77 16.96
N TRP A 8 15.10 -19.64 16.55
CA TRP A 8 15.86 -18.43 16.29
C TRP A 8 16.41 -17.81 17.59
N LEU A 9 15.60 -17.74 18.65
CA LEU A 9 16.02 -17.26 19.98
C LEU A 9 17.07 -18.17 20.63
N ALA A 10 17.02 -19.48 20.41
CA ALA A 10 18.05 -20.41 20.89
C ALA A 10 19.39 -20.28 20.14
N ALA A 11 19.36 -19.77 18.90
CA ALA A 11 20.55 -19.56 18.07
C ALA A 11 21.12 -18.13 18.20
N HIS A 12 20.39 -17.20 18.82
CA HIS A 12 20.75 -15.79 18.97
C HIS A 12 20.39 -15.33 20.40
N PRO A 13 21.31 -15.50 21.37
CA PRO A 13 21.07 -15.08 22.75
C PRO A 13 20.80 -13.58 22.87
N THR A 14 20.09 -13.18 23.93
CA THR A 14 19.65 -11.79 24.13
C THR A 14 20.81 -10.87 24.52
N HIS A 15 20.58 -9.56 24.39
CA HIS A 15 21.57 -8.52 24.67
C HIS A 15 22.15 -8.57 26.10
N GLU A 16 21.44 -9.15 27.08
CA GLU A 16 21.94 -9.35 28.45
C GLU A 16 23.05 -10.42 28.53
N GLU A 17 22.88 -11.56 27.86
CA GLU A 17 23.88 -12.64 27.83
C GLU A 17 25.13 -12.24 27.01
N ALA A 18 24.94 -11.40 25.98
CA ALA A 18 26.04 -10.79 25.22
C ALA A 18 26.75 -9.66 26.00
N GLN A 19 26.06 -8.92 26.86
CA GLN A 19 26.63 -7.87 27.71
C GLN A 19 27.46 -8.42 28.87
N GLU A 20 27.10 -9.60 29.39
CA GLU A 20 27.87 -10.28 30.43
C GLU A 20 29.19 -10.86 29.88
N ALA A 21 29.19 -11.31 28.61
CA ALA A 21 30.41 -11.67 27.88
C ALA A 21 31.24 -10.46 27.40
N ALA A 22 30.61 -9.32 27.11
CA ALA A 22 31.29 -8.10 26.68
C ALA A 22 31.93 -7.29 27.82
N ARG A 23 31.53 -7.53 29.09
CA ARG A 23 32.16 -6.90 30.26
C ARG A 23 33.63 -7.27 30.49
N GLU A 24 34.15 -8.28 29.79
CA GLU A 24 35.57 -8.66 29.85
C GLU A 24 36.45 -8.02 28.75
N THR A 25 35.88 -7.22 27.85
CA THR A 25 36.65 -6.52 26.81
C THR A 25 36.24 -5.06 26.73
N ASP A 26 37.00 -4.23 27.44
CA ASP A 26 36.87 -2.79 27.54
C ASP A 26 37.48 -2.12 26.29
N GLU A 27 36.66 -1.72 25.30
CA GLU A 27 36.94 -0.57 24.42
C GLU A 27 35.69 -0.18 23.59
N GLU A 28 35.09 0.98 23.88
CA GLU A 28 33.96 1.53 23.11
C GLU A 28 34.40 2.16 21.78
N PRO A 29 33.59 2.03 20.71
CA PRO A 29 33.51 3.08 19.71
C PRO A 29 32.08 3.67 19.62
N SER A 30 32.03 4.97 19.86
CA SER A 30 30.89 5.86 19.61
C SER A 30 30.51 5.84 18.12
N VAL A 31 29.23 5.55 17.82
CA VAL A 31 28.65 5.76 16.49
C VAL A 31 27.48 6.73 16.60
N ALA A 32 27.71 7.95 16.14
CA ALA A 32 26.70 8.98 15.98
C ALA A 32 25.64 8.56 14.95
N LEU A 33 24.35 8.60 15.33
CA LEU A 33 23.25 8.43 14.38
C LEU A 33 23.19 9.62 13.40
N ARG A 34 23.20 9.31 12.10
CA ARG A 34 22.92 10.27 11.03
C ARG A 34 21.40 10.44 10.85
N PRO A 35 20.91 11.63 10.50
CA PRO A 35 19.47 11.87 10.33
C PRO A 35 18.92 11.11 9.11
N ALA A 36 17.69 10.61 9.27
CA ALA A 36 16.95 9.86 8.26
C ALA A 36 16.75 10.69 6.98
N ALA A 37 17.30 10.19 5.87
CA ALA A 37 17.10 10.75 4.55
C ALA A 37 15.79 10.26 3.93
N GLU A 38 14.93 11.23 3.60
CA GLU A 38 14.13 11.36 2.38
C GLU A 38 13.41 10.12 1.81
N GLY A 39 12.08 10.11 2.03
CA GLY A 39 11.05 9.79 1.03
C GLY A 39 11.21 8.52 0.19
N LEU A 40 10.56 7.43 0.63
CA LEU A 40 10.21 6.32 -0.26
C LEU A 40 9.27 6.83 -1.35
N THR A 41 9.82 7.24 -2.49
CA THR A 41 9.04 7.37 -3.72
C THR A 41 8.79 5.97 -4.25
N SER A 42 7.54 5.52 -4.13
CA SER A 42 7.13 4.21 -4.61
C SER A 42 7.26 4.14 -6.13
N ARG A 43 7.94 3.10 -6.62
CA ARG A 43 8.16 2.87 -8.06
C ARG A 43 6.77 2.71 -8.75
N PRO A 44 6.46 3.46 -9.82
CA PRO A 44 5.17 3.38 -10.49
C PRO A 44 5.06 2.10 -11.32
N THR A 45 3.96 1.36 -11.17
CA THR A 45 3.61 0.20 -12.00
C THR A 45 3.15 0.72 -13.36
N THR A 46 3.83 0.31 -14.43
CA THR A 46 3.37 0.52 -15.81
C THR A 46 2.31 -0.54 -16.12
N ALA A 47 1.06 -0.23 -15.80
CA ALA A 47 -0.07 -0.97 -16.35
C ALA A 47 -0.08 -0.76 -17.87
N ASP A 48 -0.25 -1.85 -18.63
CA ASP A 48 -0.48 -1.77 -20.07
C ASP A 48 -1.80 -1.01 -20.30
N ILE A 49 -1.70 0.21 -20.82
CA ILE A 49 -2.80 1.15 -21.02
C ILE A 49 -2.58 1.83 -22.35
N THR A 50 -3.59 1.78 -23.20
CA THR A 50 -3.62 2.51 -24.46
C THR A 50 -4.11 3.94 -24.21
N VAL A 51 -3.42 4.92 -24.79
CA VAL A 51 -3.73 6.35 -24.68
C VAL A 51 -3.88 6.94 -26.07
N ASP A 52 -4.89 7.79 -26.28
CA ASP A 52 -5.09 8.53 -27.53
C ASP A 52 -4.14 9.75 -27.65
N GLN A 53 -2.85 9.51 -27.39
CA GLN A 53 -1.79 10.52 -27.51
C GLN A 53 -0.46 9.85 -27.87
N PRO A 54 0.04 10.02 -29.11
CA PRO A 54 1.28 9.39 -29.56
C PRO A 54 2.49 9.81 -28.71
N GLY A 55 3.28 8.84 -28.26
CA GLY A 55 4.52 9.08 -27.50
C GLY A 55 4.32 9.50 -26.04
N ALA A 56 3.08 9.50 -25.53
CA ALA A 56 2.82 9.77 -24.13
C ALA A 56 3.27 8.59 -23.25
N THR A 57 3.89 8.89 -22.12
CA THR A 57 4.15 7.89 -21.07
C THR A 57 2.96 7.81 -20.14
N VAL A 58 2.53 6.60 -19.77
CA VAL A 58 1.37 6.40 -18.90
C VAL A 58 1.79 6.14 -17.47
N ARG A 59 1.04 6.69 -16.51
CA ARG A 59 1.22 6.41 -15.09
C ARG A 59 -0.12 6.32 -14.37
N LEU A 60 -0.29 5.30 -13.54
CA LEU A 60 -1.46 5.21 -12.67
C LEU A 60 -1.40 6.19 -11.49
N ALA A 61 -2.53 6.81 -11.15
CA ALA A 61 -2.63 7.73 -10.03
C ALA A 61 -2.59 7.00 -8.68
N GLY A 62 -1.74 7.50 -7.77
CA GLY A 62 -1.66 6.97 -6.39
C GLY A 62 -2.87 7.33 -5.50
N CYS A 63 -3.66 8.35 -5.85
CA CYS A 63 -4.76 8.84 -4.99
C CYS A 63 -6.03 7.97 -5.05
N CYS A 64 -6.24 7.23 -6.13
CA CYS A 64 -7.38 6.34 -6.33
C CYS A 64 -6.97 4.94 -6.77
N THR A 65 -5.67 4.73 -7.07
CA THR A 65 -5.07 3.44 -7.45
C THR A 65 -5.98 2.64 -8.38
N PRO A 66 -6.21 3.11 -9.63
CA PRO A 66 -7.14 2.47 -10.56
C PRO A 66 -6.70 1.03 -10.85
N VAL A 67 -7.68 0.12 -10.94
CA VAL A 67 -7.50 -1.31 -11.18
C VAL A 67 -8.59 -1.77 -12.16
N PRO A 68 -8.28 -2.58 -13.19
CA PRO A 68 -9.32 -3.17 -14.05
C PRO A 68 -10.39 -3.92 -13.21
N PRO A 69 -11.69 -3.78 -13.49
CA PRO A 69 -12.32 -3.12 -14.64
C PRO A 69 -12.79 -1.68 -14.36
N ASP A 70 -12.10 -0.91 -13.52
CA ASP A 70 -12.46 0.50 -13.25
C ASP A 70 -12.66 1.29 -14.54
N GLU A 71 -13.70 2.12 -14.59
CA GLU A 71 -13.78 3.19 -15.57
C GLU A 71 -12.68 4.22 -15.29
N VAL A 72 -11.87 4.51 -16.32
CA VAL A 72 -10.68 5.34 -16.21
C VAL A 72 -10.70 6.53 -17.16
N THR A 73 -10.04 7.61 -16.74
CA THR A 73 -9.81 8.82 -17.54
C THR A 73 -8.37 9.31 -17.32
N GLY A 74 -7.76 9.84 -18.38
CA GLY A 74 -6.40 10.34 -18.37
C GLY A 74 -6.35 11.87 -18.29
N PHE A 75 -5.28 12.39 -17.68
CA PHE A 75 -4.96 13.81 -17.73
C PHE A 75 -3.48 13.99 -18.06
N ALA A 76 -3.20 14.82 -19.07
CA ALA A 76 -1.84 15.20 -19.40
C ALA A 76 -1.23 16.04 -18.26
N VAL A 77 -0.04 15.66 -17.82
CA VAL A 77 0.79 16.40 -16.88
C VAL A 77 2.08 16.84 -17.56
N ARG A 78 2.91 17.61 -16.84
CA ARG A 78 4.19 18.09 -17.36
C ARG A 78 5.10 16.91 -17.77
N GLY A 79 5.88 17.10 -18.82
CA GLY A 79 6.86 16.11 -19.28
C GLY A 79 6.30 14.99 -20.14
N GLY A 80 5.16 15.18 -20.81
CA GLY A 80 4.60 14.19 -21.74
C GLY A 80 4.04 12.93 -21.07
N VAL A 81 3.67 13.04 -19.79
CA VAL A 81 3.07 11.93 -19.02
C VAL A 81 1.57 12.12 -18.96
N VAL A 82 0.80 11.05 -19.16
CA VAL A 82 -0.64 10.99 -18.88
C VAL A 82 -0.84 10.24 -17.57
N THR A 83 -1.44 10.91 -16.59
CA THR A 83 -1.81 10.28 -15.32
C THR A 83 -3.24 9.76 -15.39
N VAL A 84 -3.42 8.46 -15.12
CA VAL A 84 -4.70 7.75 -15.22
C VAL A 84 -5.37 7.69 -13.85
N HIS A 85 -6.63 8.11 -13.80
CA HIS A 85 -7.47 8.09 -12.61
C HIS A 85 -8.73 7.28 -12.86
N ARG A 86 -9.38 6.82 -11.79
CA ARG A 86 -10.78 6.39 -11.85
C ARG A 86 -11.67 7.60 -12.17
N VAL A 87 -12.71 7.42 -12.96
CA VAL A 87 -13.66 8.49 -13.34
C VAL A 87 -14.25 9.18 -12.11
N GLU A 88 -14.59 8.43 -11.05
CA GLU A 88 -15.18 8.96 -9.81
C GLU A 88 -14.17 9.56 -8.81
N CYS A 89 -12.90 9.72 -9.20
CA CYS A 89 -11.90 10.28 -8.30
C CYS A 89 -12.13 11.78 -8.04
N ALA A 90 -12.14 12.21 -6.78
CA ALA A 90 -12.28 13.64 -6.43
C ALA A 90 -11.21 14.56 -7.06
N ALA A 91 -10.03 14.03 -7.39
CA ALA A 91 -9.03 14.79 -8.13
C ALA A 91 -9.46 15.06 -9.59
N VAL A 92 -10.19 14.13 -10.22
CA VAL A 92 -10.73 14.28 -11.57
C VAL A 92 -11.73 15.42 -11.62
N GLU A 93 -12.66 15.48 -10.66
CA GLU A 93 -13.62 16.59 -10.56
C GLU A 93 -12.91 17.95 -10.48
N ARG A 94 -11.90 18.07 -9.61
CA ARG A 94 -11.09 19.30 -9.50
C ARG A 94 -10.35 19.65 -10.79
N MET A 95 -9.85 18.65 -11.52
CA MET A 95 -9.18 18.88 -12.81
C MET A 95 -10.14 19.37 -13.88
N LYS A 96 -11.33 18.78 -13.98
CA LYS A 96 -12.38 19.22 -14.91
C LYS A 96 -12.83 20.66 -14.59
N SER A 97 -13.12 20.95 -13.31
CA SER A 97 -13.50 22.29 -12.87
C SER A 97 -12.39 23.34 -13.08
N GLY A 98 -11.13 22.92 -13.08
CA GLY A 98 -9.98 23.76 -13.41
C GLY A 98 -9.70 23.89 -14.92
N GLY A 99 -10.56 23.36 -15.79
CA GLY A 99 -10.43 23.45 -17.25
C GLY A 99 -9.36 22.54 -17.85
N ARG A 100 -8.89 21.50 -17.14
CA ARG A 100 -7.97 20.52 -17.72
C ARG A 100 -8.72 19.59 -18.66
N ALA A 101 -8.16 19.39 -19.85
CA ALA A 101 -8.70 18.46 -20.83
C ALA A 101 -8.46 17.01 -20.40
N GLU A 102 -9.48 16.18 -20.59
CA GLU A 102 -9.39 14.74 -20.47
C GLU A 102 -8.66 14.14 -21.67
N VAL A 103 -8.02 13.01 -21.45
CA VAL A 103 -7.38 12.18 -22.46
C VAL A 103 -8.00 10.80 -22.36
N ASP A 104 -8.49 10.28 -23.48
CA ASP A 104 -9.07 8.95 -23.54
C ASP A 104 -7.98 7.90 -23.29
N VAL A 105 -8.27 7.00 -22.35
CA VAL A 105 -7.40 5.91 -21.94
C VAL A 105 -8.20 4.62 -21.82
N ARG A 106 -7.59 3.50 -22.18
CA ARG A 106 -8.20 2.17 -22.06
C ARG A 106 -7.20 1.19 -21.48
N TRP A 107 -7.69 0.28 -20.66
CA TRP A 107 -6.90 -0.85 -20.18
C TRP A 107 -6.43 -1.71 -21.35
N GLY A 108 -5.16 -2.09 -21.33
CA GLY A 108 -4.61 -3.19 -22.14
C GLY A 108 -4.68 -4.51 -21.37
N ASP A 109 -3.81 -5.46 -21.71
CA ASP A 109 -3.87 -6.84 -21.21
C ASP A 109 -3.15 -7.03 -19.87
N THR A 110 -3.03 -5.98 -19.05
CA THR A 110 -2.35 -6.05 -17.76
C THR A 110 -3.19 -6.79 -16.70
N THR A 111 -2.59 -7.79 -16.07
CA THR A 111 -3.19 -8.51 -14.94
C THR A 111 -2.71 -7.94 -13.61
N GLU A 112 -1.43 -7.60 -13.49
CA GLU A 112 -0.86 -7.09 -12.25
C GLU A 112 -1.43 -5.71 -11.91
N CYS A 113 -1.69 -5.45 -10.62
CA CYS A 113 -2.23 -4.18 -10.19
C CYS A 113 -1.72 -3.74 -8.81
N ARG A 114 -1.68 -2.43 -8.60
CA ARG A 114 -1.47 -1.81 -7.30
C ARG A 114 -2.77 -1.22 -6.79
N VAL A 115 -3.15 -1.55 -5.57
CA VAL A 115 -4.40 -1.09 -4.95
C VAL A 115 -4.14 -0.54 -3.55
N THR A 116 -4.80 0.56 -3.20
CA THR A 116 -4.86 1.02 -1.80
C THR A 116 -6.22 0.68 -1.21
N LEU A 117 -6.21 -0.09 -0.12
CA LEU A 117 -7.38 -0.49 0.65
C LEU A 117 -7.42 0.21 2.00
N LEU A 118 -8.62 0.56 2.40
CA LEU A 118 -8.97 1.08 3.70
C LEU A 118 -9.71 -0.03 4.46
N ALA A 119 -9.20 -0.42 5.62
CA ALA A 119 -9.91 -1.31 6.53
C ALA A 119 -10.27 -0.55 7.81
N GLU A 120 -11.52 -0.71 8.24
CA GLU A 120 -12.00 -0.18 9.50
C GLU A 120 -12.34 -1.31 10.47
N SER A 121 -11.95 -1.13 11.74
CA SER A 121 -12.01 -2.19 12.73
C SER A 121 -12.22 -1.67 14.14
N PHE A 122 -12.62 -2.56 15.04
CA PHE A 122 -12.55 -2.32 16.48
C PHE A 122 -11.17 -2.71 17.03
N VAL A 123 -10.73 -2.03 18.10
CA VAL A 123 -9.49 -2.38 18.80
C VAL A 123 -9.55 -3.82 19.29
N ARG A 124 -8.59 -4.63 18.85
CA ARG A 124 -8.43 -6.02 19.27
C ARG A 124 -6.94 -6.40 19.31
N PRO A 125 -6.50 -7.18 20.30
CA PRO A 125 -5.15 -7.77 20.31
C PRO A 125 -4.89 -8.59 19.04
N HIS A 126 -3.68 -8.50 18.50
CA HIS A 126 -3.20 -9.26 17.32
C HIS A 126 -3.91 -8.97 15.99
N LEU A 127 -4.79 -7.96 15.91
CA LEU A 127 -5.51 -7.64 14.67
C LEU A 127 -4.59 -7.40 13.46
N LEU A 128 -3.47 -6.69 13.66
CA LEU A 128 -2.52 -6.41 12.58
C LEU A 128 -1.90 -7.70 12.02
N ALA A 129 -1.56 -8.66 12.90
CA ALA A 129 -1.02 -9.94 12.48
C ALA A 129 -2.03 -10.72 11.64
N ASP A 130 -3.28 -10.81 12.13
CA ASP A 130 -4.37 -11.51 11.44
C ASP A 130 -4.67 -10.88 10.06
N LEU A 131 -4.65 -9.54 9.97
CA LEU A 131 -4.80 -8.82 8.70
C LEU A 131 -3.65 -9.12 7.73
N THR A 132 -2.39 -9.07 8.20
CA THR A 132 -1.22 -9.37 7.35
C THR A 132 -1.20 -10.81 6.86
N GLU A 133 -1.65 -11.76 7.67
CA GLU A 133 -1.78 -13.17 7.28
C GLU A 133 -2.87 -13.33 6.21
N ALA A 134 -4.04 -12.70 6.39
CA ALA A 134 -5.11 -12.73 5.40
C ALA A 134 -4.67 -12.15 4.04
N MET A 135 -3.91 -11.05 4.05
CA MET A 135 -3.37 -10.46 2.82
C MET A 135 -2.34 -11.37 2.14
N ALA A 136 -1.45 -12.00 2.92
CA ALA A 136 -0.43 -12.90 2.39
C ALA A 136 -1.01 -14.18 1.77
N LEU A 137 -2.08 -14.73 2.37
CA LEU A 137 -2.77 -15.92 1.84
C LEU A 137 -3.42 -15.67 0.47
N GLU A 138 -3.81 -14.43 0.19
CA GLU A 138 -4.38 -14.00 -1.10
C GLU A 138 -3.28 -13.59 -2.11
N GLY A 139 -2.00 -13.77 -1.75
CA GLY A 139 -0.86 -13.45 -2.60
C GLY A 139 -0.61 -11.95 -2.76
N ALA A 140 -1.13 -11.12 -1.85
CA ALA A 140 -0.90 -9.67 -1.88
C ALA A 140 0.43 -9.31 -1.20
N GLU A 141 1.29 -8.57 -1.90
CA GLU A 141 2.50 -7.99 -1.32
C GLU A 141 2.18 -6.60 -0.73
N ILE A 142 2.64 -6.34 0.49
CA ILE A 142 2.43 -5.07 1.17
C ILE A 142 3.52 -4.07 0.73
N VAL A 143 3.11 -3.03 0.00
CA VAL A 143 3.98 -1.91 -0.40
C VAL A 143 4.08 -0.88 0.72
N SER A 144 2.96 -0.56 1.37
CA SER A 144 2.93 0.30 2.55
C SER A 144 1.73 0.00 3.44
N ALA A 145 1.89 0.22 4.74
CA ALA A 145 0.83 0.07 5.73
C ALA A 145 0.87 1.26 6.70
N THR A 146 -0.28 1.87 6.93
CA THR A 146 -0.47 2.95 7.92
C THR A 146 -1.63 2.56 8.83
N VAL A 147 -1.39 2.56 10.13
CA VAL A 147 -2.42 2.31 11.15
C VAL A 147 -2.56 3.56 11.99
N GLU A 148 -3.76 4.13 12.02
CA GLU A 148 -4.04 5.32 12.79
C GLU A 148 -4.26 4.98 14.27
N PRO A 149 -3.93 5.90 15.21
CA PRO A 149 -4.27 5.72 16.61
C PRO A 149 -5.77 5.47 16.80
N PRO A 150 -6.17 4.58 17.71
CA PRO A 150 -7.58 4.31 17.95
C PRO A 150 -8.36 5.56 18.37
N THR A 151 -9.53 5.77 17.78
CA THR A 151 -10.48 6.82 18.18
C THR A 151 -11.82 6.19 18.47
N GLN A 152 -12.36 6.37 19.68
CA GLN A 152 -13.63 5.76 20.12
C GLN A 152 -13.67 4.23 19.86
N GLN A 153 -12.58 3.53 20.22
CA GLN A 153 -12.39 2.08 19.99
C GLN A 153 -12.36 1.64 18.52
N ARG A 154 -12.37 2.58 17.56
CA ARG A 154 -12.24 2.30 16.13
C ARG A 154 -10.81 2.55 15.68
N VAL A 155 -10.32 1.73 14.77
CA VAL A 155 -8.99 1.82 14.17
C VAL A 155 -9.12 1.79 12.66
N ARG A 156 -8.47 2.77 12.02
CA ARG A 156 -8.39 2.90 10.58
C ARG A 156 -7.03 2.42 10.09
N HIS A 157 -7.05 1.51 9.12
CA HIS A 157 -5.86 0.94 8.51
C HIS A 157 -5.86 1.24 7.03
N THR A 158 -4.75 1.75 6.51
CA THR A 158 -4.57 1.97 5.08
C THR A 158 -3.42 1.08 4.60
N TYR A 159 -3.71 0.20 3.65
CA TYR A 159 -2.74 -0.71 3.04
C TYR A 159 -2.63 -0.44 1.55
N THR A 160 -1.43 -0.20 1.06
CA THR A 160 -1.15 -0.23 -0.38
C THR A 160 -0.52 -1.57 -0.70
N LEU A 161 -1.14 -2.29 -1.61
CA LEU A 161 -0.87 -3.69 -1.92
C LEU A 161 -0.57 -3.85 -3.41
N GLN A 162 0.35 -4.74 -3.72
CA GLN A 162 0.64 -5.22 -5.07
C GLN A 162 0.00 -6.61 -5.23
N LEU A 163 -0.79 -6.79 -6.28
CA LEU A 163 -1.47 -8.04 -6.61
C LEU A 163 -0.99 -8.54 -7.97
N PRO A 164 -0.71 -9.84 -8.12
CA PRO A 164 -0.31 -10.43 -9.39
C PRO A 164 -1.43 -10.41 -10.44
N ASP A 165 -2.69 -10.39 -9.98
CA ASP A 165 -3.88 -10.32 -10.82
C ASP A 165 -4.97 -9.46 -10.16
N ALA A 166 -5.47 -8.46 -10.87
CA ALA A 166 -6.60 -7.62 -10.51
C ALA A 166 -7.87 -8.45 -10.20
N ALA A 167 -8.03 -9.61 -10.82
CA ALA A 167 -9.15 -10.53 -10.58
C ALA A 167 -9.19 -11.03 -9.12
N HIS A 168 -8.08 -11.00 -8.39
CA HIS A 168 -8.01 -11.43 -6.99
C HIS A 168 -8.47 -10.35 -5.99
N LEU A 169 -8.61 -9.09 -6.44
CA LEU A 169 -9.00 -7.99 -5.56
C LEU A 169 -10.30 -8.25 -4.77
N PRO A 170 -11.39 -8.78 -5.35
CA PRO A 170 -12.60 -9.08 -4.60
C PRO A 170 -12.42 -10.17 -3.54
N ALA A 171 -11.55 -11.16 -3.77
CA ALA A 171 -11.24 -12.20 -2.81
C ALA A 171 -10.41 -11.63 -1.64
N LEU A 172 -9.37 -10.85 -1.94
CA LEU A 172 -8.58 -10.12 -0.96
C LEU A 172 -9.44 -9.24 -0.03
N MET A 173 -10.29 -8.38 -0.60
CA MET A 173 -11.15 -7.49 0.20
C MET A 173 -12.08 -8.28 1.13
N ARG A 174 -12.57 -9.44 0.66
CA ARG A 174 -13.41 -10.34 1.46
C ARG A 174 -12.61 -11.03 2.58
N ALA A 175 -11.41 -11.52 2.28
CA ALA A 175 -10.52 -12.15 3.25
C ALA A 175 -10.18 -11.18 4.38
N MET A 176 -9.81 -9.94 4.04
CA MET A 176 -9.56 -8.87 5.02
C MET A 176 -10.81 -8.58 5.87
N ARG A 177 -12.00 -8.49 5.25
CA ARG A 177 -13.25 -8.21 5.96
C ARG A 177 -13.67 -9.37 6.90
N ASN A 178 -13.29 -10.60 6.56
CA ASN A 178 -13.59 -11.77 7.39
C ASN A 178 -12.70 -11.87 8.64
N VAL A 179 -11.64 -11.05 8.75
CA VAL A 179 -10.81 -10.99 9.95
C VAL A 179 -11.65 -10.47 11.13
N PRO A 180 -11.77 -11.21 12.24
CA PRO A 180 -12.57 -10.79 13.38
C PRO A 180 -12.17 -9.41 13.93
N GLY A 181 -13.15 -8.52 14.00
CA GLY A 181 -12.96 -7.14 14.45
C GLY A 181 -12.91 -6.12 13.30
N VAL A 182 -12.68 -6.55 12.06
CA VAL A 182 -12.85 -5.71 10.86
C VAL A 182 -14.34 -5.66 10.52
N TYR A 183 -14.88 -4.47 10.31
CA TYR A 183 -16.29 -4.28 9.95
C TYR A 183 -16.48 -3.61 8.58
N ASP A 184 -15.46 -2.92 8.06
CA ASP A 184 -15.47 -2.44 6.69
C ASP A 184 -14.11 -2.63 6.02
N VAL A 185 -14.17 -2.89 4.71
CA VAL A 185 -13.01 -2.87 3.81
C VAL A 185 -13.47 -2.24 2.52
N SER A 186 -12.84 -1.14 2.13
CA SER A 186 -13.17 -0.36 0.95
C SER A 186 -11.90 0.05 0.21
N ARG A 187 -12.05 0.43 -1.06
CA ARG A 187 -10.94 1.05 -1.79
C ARG A 187 -10.76 2.47 -1.33
N ALA A 188 -9.51 2.94 -1.30
CA ALA A 188 -9.22 4.33 -1.00
C ALA A 188 -9.85 5.24 -2.05
N GLN A 189 -10.97 5.85 -1.68
CA GLN A 189 -11.45 7.08 -2.29
C GLN A 189 -10.86 8.18 -1.43
N THR A 190 -9.81 8.87 -1.89
CA THR A 190 -9.38 10.08 -1.19
C THR A 190 -10.59 11.02 -1.18
N PRO A 191 -11.20 11.34 -0.02
CA PRO A 191 -12.23 12.36 0.01
C PRO A 191 -11.58 13.64 -0.53
N GLY A 192 -12.25 14.31 -1.46
CA GLY A 192 -11.81 15.62 -1.91
C GLY A 192 -11.80 16.57 -0.72
N GLY A 193 -10.63 16.74 -0.10
CA GLY A 193 -10.31 17.86 0.76
C GLY A 193 -9.92 19.07 -0.07
#